data_AF-A0A4R0HSV4-F1
#
_entry.id   AF-A0A4R0HSV4-F1
#
_cell.length_a   1.000
_cell.length_b   1.000
_cell.length_c   1.000
_cell.angle_alpha   90.00
_cell.angle_beta   90.00
_cell.angle_gamma   90.00
#
_symmetry.space_group_name_H-M   'P 1'
#
loop_
_entity.id
_entity.type
_entity.pdbx_description
1 polymer ?
#
loop_
_entity_poly.entity_id
_entity_poly.type
_entity_poly.pdbx_seq_one_letter_code
_entity_poly.pdbx_strand_id
1 'polypeptide(L)'
;MQYIKIHSLDNVAVALADLAEGAEVVIDNQTVRLRQAVVRGHKFALQPIAKGENVVKYGLPIGHATADIASGEYIHSHNARTNLSDVDEYSYQPDFQEEGAQAADRDIQIYRRANGEVGIRNELWILPTVGCVNGIARQIQTRFLKETQDAEGIDGVYLFSHTYGCSQLGDDHINTRTMLQNMVRHPNAGAVLVIGLGCENNQVDAFRQTLGEFDPERVHFMVCQHQDDEVEAGLEHLHELYQAMRNDKREPGKLSELKFGLECGGSDGLSGITANPMLGRFSDYVIGNGGTTVLTEVPEMFGAERILMSHCRDESTFEKTVTMVNDFKQYFIAHNQPIYENPSPGNKAGGITTLEEKSLGCTQKAGASQVVDVLRYGERLKTHGLNLLSAPGNDAVATSALAGAGCHMVLFSTGRGTPYGGFVPTVKIATNSELAAKKKHWIDYDAGQLIHGKAMPQLLNEFVDVIVDIANGKKTCNEKNDFRELAIFKSGVTL
;
A
#
# COMPACT_ATOMS: atom_id res chain seq x y z
N MET A 1 20.69 3.90 -19.95
CA MET A 1 21.31 5.00 -19.16
C MET A 1 22.06 4.38 -18.00
N GLN A 2 23.29 4.80 -17.67
CA GLN A 2 24.10 4.14 -16.62
C GLN A 2 24.03 4.83 -15.25
N TYR A 3 23.55 6.07 -15.20
CA TYR A 3 23.46 6.88 -13.99
C TYR A 3 22.40 7.97 -14.21
N ILE A 4 21.85 8.54 -13.14
CA ILE A 4 20.86 9.61 -13.20
C ILE A 4 21.06 10.65 -12.10
N LYS A 5 21.00 11.93 -12.49
CA LYS A 5 20.77 13.06 -11.60
C LYS A 5 19.29 13.40 -11.69
N ILE A 6 18.57 13.40 -10.58
CA ILE A 6 17.10 13.41 -10.59
C ILE A 6 16.59 14.85 -10.71
N HIS A 7 17.20 15.76 -9.96
CA HIS A 7 16.86 17.17 -9.95
C HIS A 7 18.11 18.04 -10.19
N SER A 8 17.93 19.22 -10.78
CA SER A 8 19.04 20.13 -11.13
C SER A 8 19.86 20.59 -9.92
N LEU A 9 19.21 20.73 -8.75
CA LEU A 9 19.84 21.08 -7.47
C LEU A 9 20.59 19.92 -6.79
N ASP A 10 20.50 18.69 -7.32
CA ASP A 10 21.16 17.56 -6.68
C ASP A 10 22.68 17.71 -6.72
N ASN A 11 23.34 17.42 -5.59
CA ASN A 11 24.79 17.32 -5.51
C ASN A 11 25.28 15.85 -5.55
N VAL A 12 24.35 14.91 -5.78
CA VAL A 12 24.61 13.48 -5.98
C VAL A 12 23.93 12.96 -7.25
N ALA A 13 24.41 11.81 -7.74
CA ALA A 13 23.72 11.03 -8.76
C ALA A 13 23.58 9.57 -8.30
N VAL A 14 22.62 8.85 -8.89
CA VAL A 14 22.35 7.44 -8.63
C VAL A 14 22.88 6.59 -9.77
N ALA A 15 23.59 5.51 -9.46
CA ALA A 15 24.02 4.52 -10.44
C ALA A 15 22.83 3.65 -10.90
N LEU A 16 22.63 3.51 -12.21
CA LEU A 16 21.59 2.65 -12.81
C LEU A 16 22.17 1.30 -13.31
N ALA A 17 23.48 1.13 -13.21
CA ALA A 17 24.23 -0.09 -13.43
C ALA A 17 25.36 -0.16 -12.40
N ASP A 18 26.04 -1.30 -12.29
CA ASP A 18 27.26 -1.39 -11.48
C ASP A 18 28.39 -0.64 -12.19
N LEU A 19 28.93 0.38 -11.52
CA LEU A 19 29.98 1.24 -12.05
C LEU A 19 31.30 0.91 -11.36
N ALA A 20 32.35 0.71 -12.17
CA ALA A 20 33.68 0.39 -11.66
C ALA A 20 34.38 1.61 -11.07
N GLU A 21 35.29 1.38 -10.13
CA GLU A 21 36.24 2.40 -9.68
C GLU A 21 37.02 2.97 -10.87
N GLY A 22 37.21 4.29 -10.88
CA GLY A 22 37.91 4.99 -11.94
C GLY A 22 37.10 5.24 -13.21
N ALA A 23 35.85 4.77 -13.30
CA ALA A 23 34.96 5.10 -14.41
C ALA A 23 34.68 6.61 -14.45
N GLU A 24 34.62 7.16 -15.67
CA GLU A 24 34.26 8.56 -15.90
C GLU A 24 32.77 8.68 -16.23
N VAL A 25 32.09 9.55 -15.49
CA VAL A 25 30.66 9.84 -15.61
C VAL A 25 30.53 11.28 -16.09
N VAL A 26 29.76 11.51 -17.15
CA VAL A 26 29.46 12.85 -17.65
C VAL A 26 28.00 13.19 -17.35
N ILE A 27 27.78 14.20 -16.49
CA ILE A 27 26.47 14.70 -16.05
C ILE A 27 26.52 16.23 -16.07
N ASP A 28 25.50 16.90 -16.64
CA ASP A 28 25.42 18.37 -16.73
C ASP A 28 26.69 19.04 -17.29
N ASN A 29 27.32 18.42 -18.30
CA ASN A 29 28.61 18.82 -18.88
C ASN A 29 29.81 18.81 -17.91
N GLN A 30 29.68 18.18 -16.75
CA GLN A 30 30.76 17.94 -15.79
C GLN A 30 31.22 16.49 -15.89
N THR A 31 32.54 16.28 -15.85
CA THR A 31 33.14 14.94 -15.80
C THR A 31 33.52 14.61 -14.36
N VAL A 32 32.96 13.53 -13.83
CA VAL A 32 33.21 13.02 -12.49
C VAL A 32 33.86 11.65 -12.61
N ARG A 33 35.02 11.46 -11.98
CA ARG A 33 35.70 10.16 -11.94
C ARG A 33 35.39 9.46 -10.63
N LEU A 34 34.82 8.25 -10.71
CA LEU A 34 34.47 7.48 -9.52
C LEU A 34 35.70 7.07 -8.72
N ARG A 35 35.65 7.25 -7.40
CA ARG A 35 36.73 6.92 -6.47
C ARG A 35 36.63 5.53 -5.87
N GLN A 36 35.46 4.92 -5.97
CA GLN A 36 35.20 3.54 -5.59
C GLN A 36 34.22 2.95 -6.60
N ALA A 37 34.09 1.62 -6.61
CA ALA A 37 32.97 0.99 -7.30
C ALA A 37 31.64 1.41 -6.67
N VAL A 38 30.63 1.67 -7.49
CA VAL A 38 29.28 2.07 -7.05
C VAL A 38 28.29 1.09 -7.64
N VAL A 39 27.63 0.33 -6.76
CA VAL A 39 26.62 -0.66 -7.14
C VAL A 39 25.35 0.04 -7.61
N ARG A 40 24.60 -0.58 -8.51
CA ARG A 40 23.31 -0.06 -8.95
C ARG A 40 22.38 0.29 -7.77
N GLY A 41 21.68 1.42 -7.89
CA GLY A 41 20.78 1.96 -6.88
C GLY A 41 21.48 2.84 -5.84
N HIS A 42 22.82 2.79 -5.78
CA HIS A 42 23.61 3.58 -4.84
C HIS A 42 24.03 4.93 -5.44
N LYS A 43 24.50 5.83 -4.57
CA LYS A 43 24.79 7.23 -4.91
C LYS A 43 26.28 7.52 -4.93
N PHE A 44 26.67 8.49 -5.75
CA PHE A 44 28.01 9.08 -5.72
C PHE A 44 27.93 10.61 -5.77
N ALA A 45 28.92 11.27 -5.19
CA ALA A 45 28.99 12.73 -5.15
C ALA A 45 29.32 13.30 -6.54
N LEU A 46 28.59 14.34 -6.97
CA LEU A 46 28.91 15.07 -8.20
C LEU A 46 30.01 16.12 -7.96
N GLN A 47 30.08 16.66 -6.75
CA GLN A 47 31.02 17.69 -6.32
C GLN A 47 31.53 17.35 -4.91
N PRO A 48 32.61 17.99 -4.42
CA PRO A 48 33.00 17.88 -3.01
C PRO A 48 31.86 18.36 -2.08
N ILE A 49 31.64 17.65 -0.98
CA ILE A 49 30.65 17.99 0.06
C ILE A 49 31.38 18.03 1.39
N ALA A 50 31.41 19.18 2.05
CA ALA A 50 32.13 19.35 3.31
C ALA A 50 31.42 18.64 4.46
N LYS A 51 32.15 18.24 5.51
CA LYS A 51 31.55 17.70 6.74
C LYS A 51 30.48 18.66 7.29
N GLY A 52 29.29 18.13 7.53
CA GLY A 52 28.12 18.87 8.02
C GLY A 52 27.28 19.52 6.91
N GLU A 53 27.74 19.53 5.67
CA GLU A 53 26.98 20.03 4.52
C GLU A 53 25.90 19.01 4.10
N ASN A 54 24.79 19.51 3.55
CA ASN A 54 23.68 18.68 3.11
C ASN A 54 24.04 17.83 1.89
N VAL A 55 23.64 16.56 1.95
CA VAL A 55 23.52 15.70 0.77
C VAL A 55 22.13 15.96 0.18
N VAL A 56 22.07 16.35 -1.10
CA VAL A 56 20.84 16.81 -1.77
C VAL A 56 20.49 15.87 -2.91
N LYS A 57 19.28 15.30 -2.85
CA LYS A 57 18.69 14.43 -3.88
C LYS A 57 17.20 14.76 -4.01
N TYR A 58 16.64 14.67 -5.22
CA TYR A 58 15.28 15.15 -5.52
C TYR A 58 15.10 16.66 -5.26
N GLY A 59 16.21 17.42 -5.26
CA GLY A 59 16.23 18.85 -4.94
C GLY A 59 16.09 19.18 -3.46
N LEU A 60 16.04 18.17 -2.58
CA LEU A 60 15.86 18.35 -1.15
C LEU A 60 16.98 17.69 -0.34
N PRO A 61 17.31 18.20 0.86
CA PRO A 61 18.26 17.55 1.75
C PRO A 61 17.78 16.15 2.15
N ILE A 62 18.60 15.14 1.90
CA ILE A 62 18.38 13.77 2.37
C ILE A 62 19.19 13.44 3.61
N GLY A 63 19.94 14.39 4.14
CA GLY A 63 20.85 14.22 5.28
C GLY A 63 22.05 15.15 5.17
N HIS A 64 23.04 14.96 6.04
CA HIS A 64 24.31 15.68 6.03
C HIS A 64 25.51 14.73 5.97
N ALA A 65 26.62 15.23 5.44
CA ALA A 65 27.88 14.52 5.40
C ALA A 65 28.52 14.42 6.80
N THR A 66 28.99 13.23 7.20
CA THR A 66 29.63 13.01 8.52
C THR A 66 31.16 13.23 8.49
N ALA A 67 31.72 13.29 7.29
CA ALA A 67 33.11 13.62 6.97
C ALA A 67 33.14 14.41 5.64
N ASP A 68 34.29 14.95 5.24
CA ASP A 68 34.43 15.53 3.91
C ASP A 68 34.33 14.42 2.85
N ILE A 69 33.48 14.61 1.84
CA ILE A 69 33.23 13.66 0.74
C ILE A 69 33.77 14.29 -0.54
N ALA A 70 34.66 13.58 -1.24
CA ALA A 70 35.20 14.08 -2.51
C ALA A 70 34.25 13.83 -3.69
N SER A 71 34.40 14.61 -4.78
CA SER A 71 33.70 14.32 -6.05
C SER A 71 34.02 12.90 -6.54
N GLY A 72 33.00 12.18 -6.99
CA GLY A 72 33.06 10.78 -7.42
C GLY A 72 33.09 9.75 -6.28
N GLU A 73 33.03 10.19 -5.03
CA GLU A 73 33.02 9.29 -3.88
C GLU A 73 31.65 8.66 -3.65
N TYR A 74 31.64 7.39 -3.24
CA TYR A 74 30.43 6.65 -2.88
C TYR A 74 29.76 7.23 -1.63
N ILE A 75 28.47 7.56 -1.70
CA ILE A 75 27.70 8.14 -0.58
C ILE A 75 26.75 7.10 0.01
N HIS A 76 26.92 6.79 1.29
CA HIS A 76 26.02 5.93 2.04
C HIS A 76 26.11 6.15 3.56
N SER A 77 25.57 5.21 4.35
CA SER A 77 25.45 5.33 5.82
C SER A 77 26.78 5.46 6.57
N HIS A 78 27.91 5.21 5.91
CA HIS A 78 29.24 5.39 6.50
C HIS A 78 29.72 6.85 6.47
N ASN A 79 29.25 7.66 5.51
CA ASN A 79 29.67 9.05 5.33
C ASN A 79 28.50 10.07 5.26
N ALA A 80 27.25 9.63 5.40
CA ALA A 80 26.07 10.49 5.48
C ALA A 80 25.06 10.02 6.55
N ARG A 81 24.37 10.98 7.19
CA ARG A 81 23.40 10.72 8.28
C ARG A 81 22.14 11.58 8.12
N THR A 82 21.03 11.08 8.67
CA THR A 82 19.73 11.79 8.75
C THR A 82 19.85 13.15 9.46
N ASN A 83 19.03 14.09 9.03
CA ASN A 83 18.75 15.38 9.65
C ASN A 83 17.51 15.34 10.56
N LEU A 84 16.75 14.23 10.58
CA LEU A 84 15.56 14.09 11.41
C LEU A 84 15.91 14.00 12.90
N SER A 85 15.13 14.70 13.72
CA SER A 85 15.18 14.62 15.18
C SER A 85 13.80 14.31 15.75
N ASP A 86 13.00 15.33 16.01
CA ASP A 86 11.80 15.29 16.85
C ASP A 86 10.53 15.73 16.08
N VAL A 87 9.51 16.18 16.82
CA VAL A 87 8.27 16.73 16.28
C VAL A 87 8.52 18.14 15.77
N ASP A 88 8.03 18.43 14.57
CA ASP A 88 8.15 19.76 13.95
C ASP A 88 6.85 20.55 14.10
N GLU A 89 6.97 21.87 14.10
CA GLU A 89 5.85 22.78 13.86
C GLU A 89 5.73 23.03 12.36
N TYR A 90 4.50 22.95 11.85
CA TYR A 90 4.18 23.16 10.44
C TYR A 90 3.24 24.35 10.28
N SER A 91 3.32 24.99 9.12
CA SER A 91 2.36 26.03 8.71
C SER A 91 1.83 25.68 7.33
N TYR A 92 0.56 25.99 7.08
CA TYR A 92 -0.06 25.70 5.80
C TYR A 92 0.54 26.61 4.71
N GLN A 93 1.23 26.00 3.75
CA GLN A 93 1.89 26.66 2.63
C GLN A 93 1.54 25.89 1.35
N PRO A 94 0.35 26.13 0.76
CA PRO A 94 -0.08 25.39 -0.41
C PRO A 94 0.82 25.68 -1.61
N ASP A 95 1.17 24.64 -2.33
CA ASP A 95 1.89 24.69 -3.62
C ASP A 95 1.18 23.77 -4.59
N PHE A 96 0.10 24.27 -5.17
CA PHE A 96 -0.74 23.51 -6.10
C PHE A 96 -0.13 23.53 -7.49
N GLN A 97 0.04 22.34 -8.04
CA GLN A 97 0.43 22.17 -9.43
C GLN A 97 -0.81 22.29 -10.34
N GLU A 98 -0.67 22.91 -11.50
CA GLU A 98 -1.74 22.90 -12.51
C GLU A 98 -1.98 21.49 -13.01
N GLU A 99 -3.24 21.07 -13.06
CA GLU A 99 -3.63 19.79 -13.64
C GLU A 99 -3.42 19.83 -15.16
N GLY A 100 -2.54 18.95 -15.64
CA GLY A 100 -2.33 18.76 -17.09
C GLY A 100 -3.54 18.09 -17.75
N ALA A 101 -3.62 18.17 -19.08
CA ALA A 101 -4.64 17.44 -19.83
C ALA A 101 -4.49 15.93 -19.59
N GLN A 102 -5.53 15.31 -19.02
CA GLN A 102 -5.53 13.90 -18.72
C GLN A 102 -6.06 13.06 -19.90
N ALA A 103 -5.47 11.88 -20.09
CA ALA A 103 -6.05 10.88 -21.00
C ALA A 103 -7.45 10.47 -20.52
N ALA A 104 -8.31 10.12 -21.47
CA ALA A 104 -9.68 9.73 -21.19
C ALA A 104 -9.76 8.44 -20.35
N ASP A 105 -10.77 8.38 -19.49
CA ASP A 105 -11.06 7.22 -18.65
C ASP A 105 -11.24 5.91 -19.46
N ARG A 106 -10.99 4.77 -18.81
CA ARG A 106 -11.09 3.43 -19.41
C ARG A 106 -12.38 2.73 -19.01
N ASP A 107 -12.96 2.01 -19.97
CA ASP A 107 -14.07 1.11 -19.73
C ASP A 107 -13.61 -0.17 -19.02
N ILE A 108 -14.37 -0.58 -18.00
CA ILE A 108 -14.18 -1.84 -17.26
C ILE A 108 -15.53 -2.53 -17.04
N GLN A 109 -15.48 -3.72 -16.46
CA GLN A 109 -16.61 -4.58 -16.12
C GLN A 109 -16.60 -4.85 -14.62
N ILE A 110 -17.59 -4.33 -13.89
CA ILE A 110 -17.66 -4.31 -12.42
C ILE A 110 -18.97 -4.90 -11.90
N TYR A 111 -18.98 -5.44 -10.69
CA TYR A 111 -20.21 -5.86 -10.02
C TYR A 111 -20.86 -4.66 -9.35
N ARG A 112 -22.07 -4.28 -9.76
CA ARG A 112 -22.87 -3.24 -9.07
C ARG A 112 -23.49 -3.86 -7.81
N ARG A 113 -23.34 -3.21 -6.65
CA ARG A 113 -23.94 -3.67 -5.39
C ARG A 113 -25.20 -2.86 -5.07
N ALA A 114 -26.16 -3.48 -4.37
CA ALA A 114 -27.43 -2.83 -4.01
C ALA A 114 -27.24 -1.58 -3.14
N ASN A 115 -26.14 -1.50 -2.38
CA ASN A 115 -25.77 -0.34 -1.56
C ASN A 115 -25.09 0.80 -2.35
N GLY A 116 -24.98 0.68 -3.68
CA GLY A 116 -24.38 1.70 -4.56
C GLY A 116 -22.87 1.59 -4.72
N GLU A 117 -22.19 0.73 -3.96
CA GLU A 117 -20.76 0.45 -4.16
C GLU A 117 -20.54 -0.49 -5.37
N VAL A 118 -19.30 -0.61 -5.81
CA VAL A 118 -18.91 -1.47 -6.93
C VAL A 118 -17.83 -2.45 -6.51
N GLY A 119 -17.88 -3.69 -7.02
CA GLY A 119 -16.87 -4.72 -6.76
C GLY A 119 -16.12 -5.09 -8.04
N ILE A 120 -14.84 -5.48 -7.90
CA ILE A 120 -14.08 -6.08 -9.01
C ILE A 120 -13.89 -7.59 -8.82
N ARG A 121 -14.39 -8.13 -7.71
CA ARG A 121 -14.54 -9.55 -7.44
C ARG A 121 -15.92 -9.79 -6.83
N ASN A 122 -16.39 -11.03 -6.94
CA ASN A 122 -17.59 -11.54 -6.30
C ASN A 122 -17.20 -12.75 -5.45
N GLU A 123 -16.61 -12.51 -4.29
CA GLU A 123 -16.07 -13.54 -3.39
C GLU A 123 -17.01 -13.80 -2.19
N LEU A 124 -17.06 -15.04 -1.71
CA LEU A 124 -17.74 -15.41 -0.47
C LEU A 124 -16.71 -15.43 0.68
N TRP A 125 -16.88 -14.56 1.67
CA TRP A 125 -15.90 -14.40 2.75
C TRP A 125 -16.38 -15.03 4.06
N ILE A 126 -15.50 -15.78 4.72
CA ILE A 126 -15.74 -16.34 6.05
C ILE A 126 -14.85 -15.58 7.04
N LEU A 127 -15.49 -14.86 7.97
CA LEU A 127 -14.83 -13.95 8.89
C LEU A 127 -15.04 -14.39 10.34
N PRO A 128 -14.05 -15.08 10.94
CA PRO A 128 -13.99 -15.30 12.38
C PRO A 128 -14.04 -13.97 13.14
N THR A 129 -14.83 -13.86 14.22
CA THR A 129 -14.73 -12.74 15.17
C THR A 129 -13.58 -12.95 16.16
N VAL A 130 -13.12 -14.20 16.31
CA VAL A 130 -12.07 -14.65 17.22
C VAL A 130 -11.27 -15.80 16.64
N GLY A 131 -9.96 -15.85 16.93
CA GLY A 131 -9.07 -16.90 16.42
C GLY A 131 -9.43 -18.33 16.83
N CYS A 132 -10.19 -18.53 17.92
CA CYS A 132 -10.58 -19.84 18.42
C CYS A 132 -11.46 -20.64 17.44
N VAL A 133 -12.19 -19.97 16.53
CA VAL A 133 -13.06 -20.63 15.53
C VAL A 133 -12.40 -20.84 14.16
N ASN A 134 -11.14 -20.43 13.99
CA ASN A 134 -10.41 -20.58 12.72
C ASN A 134 -10.43 -22.02 12.18
N GLY A 135 -10.26 -23.00 13.08
CA GLY A 135 -10.24 -24.42 12.71
C GLY A 135 -11.59 -24.91 12.18
N ILE A 136 -12.68 -24.54 12.86
CA ILE A 136 -14.05 -24.92 12.46
C ILE A 136 -14.44 -24.23 11.15
N ALA A 137 -14.13 -22.93 11.01
CA ALA A 137 -14.38 -22.17 9.80
C ALA A 137 -13.67 -22.79 8.58
N ARG A 138 -12.45 -23.31 8.76
CA ARG A 138 -11.71 -24.01 7.71
C ARG A 138 -12.34 -25.34 7.31
N GLN A 139 -12.88 -26.09 8.27
CA GLN A 139 -13.61 -27.33 7.97
C GLN A 139 -14.88 -27.04 7.16
N ILE A 140 -15.66 -26.03 7.57
CA ILE A 140 -16.84 -25.54 6.86
C ILE A 140 -16.48 -25.16 5.42
N GLN A 141 -15.48 -24.29 5.22
CA GLN A 141 -15.00 -23.86 3.90
C GLN A 141 -14.61 -25.06 3.01
N THR A 142 -13.79 -25.97 3.53
CA THR A 142 -13.28 -27.12 2.79
C THR A 142 -14.41 -28.03 2.31
N ARG A 143 -15.38 -28.29 3.19
CA ARG A 143 -16.53 -29.12 2.85
C ARG A 143 -17.47 -28.43 1.87
N PHE A 144 -17.72 -27.14 2.06
CA PHE A 144 -18.52 -26.33 1.14
C PHE A 144 -17.96 -26.35 -0.29
N LEU A 145 -16.65 -26.11 -0.44
CA LEU A 145 -15.98 -26.15 -1.76
C LEU A 145 -16.12 -27.53 -2.41
N LYS A 146 -15.99 -28.61 -1.64
CA LYS A 146 -16.17 -29.98 -2.15
C LYS A 146 -17.61 -30.26 -2.62
N GLU A 147 -18.60 -29.76 -1.88
CA GLU A 147 -20.03 -29.95 -2.20
C GLU A 147 -20.49 -29.11 -3.40
N THR A 148 -19.83 -27.98 -3.65
CA THR A 148 -20.22 -27.00 -4.68
C THR A 148 -19.32 -26.99 -5.92
N GLN A 149 -18.39 -27.93 -6.04
CA GLN A 149 -17.40 -27.99 -7.12
C GLN A 149 -16.58 -26.68 -7.22
N ASP A 150 -15.94 -26.33 -6.09
CA ASP A 150 -15.15 -25.11 -5.91
C ASP A 150 -15.95 -23.81 -6.10
N ALA A 151 -17.25 -23.85 -5.74
CA ALA A 151 -18.19 -22.72 -5.81
C ALA A 151 -18.24 -22.07 -7.21
N GLU A 152 -18.58 -22.86 -8.24
CA GLU A 152 -18.69 -22.39 -9.62
C GLU A 152 -19.58 -21.15 -9.78
N GLY A 153 -19.11 -20.13 -10.51
CA GLY A 153 -19.88 -18.90 -10.78
C GLY A 153 -19.59 -17.74 -9.83
N ILE A 154 -18.72 -17.91 -8.83
CA ILE A 154 -18.18 -16.83 -8.02
C ILE A 154 -16.63 -16.79 -8.12
N ASP A 155 -16.01 -15.70 -7.67
CA ASP A 155 -14.55 -15.49 -7.81
C ASP A 155 -13.74 -16.27 -6.74
N GLY A 156 -14.40 -16.83 -5.74
CA GLY A 156 -13.85 -17.79 -4.77
C GLY A 156 -14.50 -17.70 -3.38
N VAL A 157 -14.13 -18.65 -2.52
CA VAL A 157 -14.56 -18.71 -1.12
C VAL A 157 -13.32 -18.64 -0.24
N TYR A 158 -13.22 -17.63 0.63
CA TYR A 158 -12.00 -17.37 1.38
C TYR A 158 -12.26 -17.21 2.87
N LEU A 159 -11.47 -17.92 3.68
CA LEU A 159 -11.39 -17.77 5.12
C LEU A 159 -10.27 -16.79 5.47
N PHE A 160 -10.61 -15.72 6.18
CA PHE A 160 -9.62 -14.74 6.67
C PHE A 160 -9.35 -14.95 8.15
N SER A 161 -8.47 -15.91 8.46
CA SER A 161 -8.09 -16.21 9.84
C SER A 161 -7.20 -15.12 10.46
N HIS A 162 -7.38 -14.87 11.75
CA HIS A 162 -6.50 -14.04 12.56
C HIS A 162 -6.37 -14.61 13.99
N THR A 163 -5.48 -14.06 14.80
CA THR A 163 -5.22 -14.51 16.18
C THR A 163 -5.95 -13.69 17.25
N TYR A 164 -6.58 -12.60 16.84
CA TYR A 164 -7.27 -11.64 17.72
C TYR A 164 -8.74 -11.98 18.00
N GLY A 165 -9.46 -11.09 18.70
CA GLY A 165 -10.90 -11.20 19.01
C GLY A 165 -11.23 -11.47 20.49
N CYS A 166 -10.23 -11.83 21.29
CA CYS A 166 -10.33 -12.01 22.74
C CYS A 166 -9.04 -11.50 23.41
N SER A 167 -9.10 -11.17 24.70
CA SER A 167 -7.97 -10.68 25.51
C SER A 167 -7.27 -9.42 24.97
N GLN A 168 -7.95 -8.64 24.12
CA GLN A 168 -7.47 -7.34 23.65
C GLN A 168 -8.06 -6.23 24.52
N LEU A 169 -7.23 -5.24 24.84
CA LEU A 169 -7.60 -4.10 25.66
C LEU A 169 -7.65 -2.82 24.83
N GLY A 170 -8.51 -1.89 25.22
CA GLY A 170 -8.63 -0.56 24.62
C GLY A 170 -8.82 -0.61 23.10
N ASP A 171 -8.04 0.21 22.40
CA ASP A 171 -8.17 0.41 20.96
C ASP A 171 -7.88 -0.85 20.14
N ASP A 172 -7.09 -1.81 20.62
CA ASP A 172 -6.80 -3.05 19.89
C ASP A 172 -8.07 -3.89 19.62
N HIS A 173 -8.98 -3.93 20.62
CA HIS A 173 -10.26 -4.63 20.49
C HIS A 173 -11.16 -3.92 19.47
N ILE A 174 -11.21 -2.59 19.55
CA ILE A 174 -11.98 -1.75 18.62
C ILE A 174 -11.43 -1.88 17.21
N ASN A 175 -10.11 -1.81 17.02
CA ASN A 175 -9.42 -1.96 15.74
C ASN A 175 -9.73 -3.31 15.08
N THR A 176 -9.74 -4.38 15.86
CA THR A 176 -10.08 -5.73 15.38
C THR A 176 -11.53 -5.78 14.90
N ARG A 177 -12.47 -5.32 15.73
CA ARG A 177 -13.89 -5.27 15.36
C ARG A 177 -14.12 -4.42 14.12
N THR A 178 -13.57 -3.21 14.09
CA THR A 178 -13.74 -2.25 12.99
C THR A 178 -13.15 -2.80 11.69
N MET A 179 -11.97 -3.43 11.72
CA MET A 179 -11.37 -4.05 10.54
C MET A 179 -12.27 -5.16 9.97
N LEU A 180 -12.75 -6.06 10.82
CA LEU A 180 -13.66 -7.13 10.39
C LEU A 180 -14.99 -6.58 9.86
N GLN A 181 -15.55 -5.54 10.48
CA GLN A 181 -16.75 -4.84 9.96
C GLN A 181 -16.49 -4.15 8.61
N ASN A 182 -15.29 -3.62 8.41
CA ASN A 182 -14.88 -3.07 7.12
C ASN A 182 -14.78 -4.15 6.05
N MET A 183 -14.29 -5.34 6.39
CA MET A 183 -14.28 -6.50 5.49
C MET A 183 -15.70 -6.95 5.14
N VAL A 184 -16.63 -7.00 6.12
CA VAL A 184 -18.04 -7.31 5.85
C VAL A 184 -18.65 -6.35 4.82
N ARG A 185 -18.26 -5.07 4.86
CA ARG A 185 -18.77 -4.00 3.98
C ARG A 185 -17.96 -3.84 2.69
N HIS A 186 -16.94 -4.68 2.46
CA HIS A 186 -16.06 -4.54 1.32
C HIS A 186 -16.74 -5.05 0.04
N PRO A 187 -16.76 -4.29 -1.07
CA PRO A 187 -17.60 -4.64 -2.21
C PRO A 187 -17.07 -5.79 -3.08
N ASN A 188 -15.82 -6.22 -2.88
CA ASN A 188 -15.32 -7.48 -3.42
C ASN A 188 -15.93 -8.71 -2.72
N ALA A 189 -16.44 -8.56 -1.50
CA ALA A 189 -17.24 -9.58 -0.84
C ALA A 189 -18.66 -9.52 -1.41
N GLY A 190 -19.01 -10.50 -2.24
CA GLY A 190 -20.38 -10.63 -2.74
C GLY A 190 -21.35 -11.16 -1.70
N ALA A 191 -20.82 -11.92 -0.73
CA ALA A 191 -21.52 -12.34 0.48
C ALA A 191 -20.52 -12.68 1.59
N VAL A 192 -20.98 -12.69 2.85
CA VAL A 192 -20.14 -12.84 4.03
C VAL A 192 -20.82 -13.69 5.11
N LEU A 193 -20.08 -14.65 5.67
CA LEU A 193 -20.44 -15.35 6.89
C LEU A 193 -19.52 -14.89 8.03
N VAL A 194 -20.10 -14.24 9.05
CA VAL A 194 -19.39 -13.89 10.29
C VAL A 194 -19.60 -15.00 11.32
N ILE A 195 -18.50 -15.57 11.83
CA ILE A 195 -18.54 -16.71 12.76
C ILE A 195 -17.87 -16.31 14.08
N GLY A 196 -18.58 -16.45 15.20
CA GLY A 196 -18.02 -16.30 16.55
C GLY A 196 -18.08 -17.60 17.36
N LEU A 197 -17.34 -17.63 18.46
CA LEU A 197 -17.37 -18.78 19.37
C LEU A 197 -18.60 -18.70 20.29
N GLY A 198 -18.78 -17.55 20.94
CA GLY A 198 -19.83 -17.27 21.93
C GLY A 198 -19.31 -16.76 23.28
N CYS A 199 -18.00 -16.86 23.54
CA CYS A 199 -17.39 -16.44 24.82
C CYS A 199 -16.27 -15.39 24.67
N GLU A 200 -15.95 -14.97 23.45
CA GLU A 200 -14.94 -13.96 23.17
C GLU A 200 -15.34 -12.55 23.63
N ASN A 201 -14.41 -11.60 23.67
CA ASN A 201 -14.76 -10.19 23.88
C ASN A 201 -15.44 -9.57 22.67
N ASN A 202 -15.07 -9.96 21.44
CA ASN A 202 -15.66 -9.48 20.20
C ASN A 202 -16.92 -10.29 19.80
N GLN A 203 -17.92 -10.28 20.68
CA GLN A 203 -19.17 -11.03 20.54
C GLN A 203 -19.93 -10.67 19.25
N VAL A 204 -20.51 -11.67 18.58
CA VAL A 204 -21.30 -11.52 17.35
C VAL A 204 -22.47 -10.53 17.51
N ASP A 205 -23.18 -10.55 18.64
CA ASP A 205 -24.31 -9.63 18.85
C ASP A 205 -23.86 -8.17 18.89
N ALA A 206 -22.80 -7.87 19.65
CA ALA A 206 -22.24 -6.52 19.71
C ALA A 206 -21.61 -6.09 18.37
N PHE A 207 -20.98 -7.04 17.67
CA PHE A 207 -20.46 -6.84 16.32
C PHE A 207 -21.58 -6.44 15.36
N ARG A 208 -22.70 -7.17 15.34
CA ARG A 208 -23.85 -6.93 14.48
C ARG A 208 -24.52 -5.59 14.79
N GLN A 209 -24.68 -5.25 16.06
CA GLN A 209 -25.26 -3.97 16.49
C GLN A 209 -24.46 -2.75 16.02
N THR A 210 -23.14 -2.89 15.90
CA THR A 210 -22.23 -1.77 15.54
C THR A 210 -21.80 -1.78 14.06
N LEU A 211 -22.20 -2.80 13.28
CA LEU A 211 -21.84 -2.94 11.87
C LEU A 211 -22.44 -1.83 10.98
N GLY A 212 -23.63 -1.34 11.35
CA GLY A 212 -24.46 -0.46 10.53
C GLY A 212 -25.42 -1.25 9.64
N GLU A 213 -25.91 -0.63 8.57
CA GLU A 213 -26.79 -1.29 7.60
C GLU A 213 -26.04 -2.36 6.81
N PHE A 214 -26.69 -3.51 6.62
CA PHE A 214 -26.20 -4.62 5.80
C PHE A 214 -27.38 -5.34 5.16
N ASP A 215 -27.12 -6.05 4.06
CA ASP A 215 -28.10 -6.88 3.38
C ASP A 215 -28.20 -8.25 4.07
N PRO A 216 -29.34 -8.62 4.69
CA PRO A 216 -29.49 -9.90 5.37
C PRO A 216 -29.44 -11.11 4.44
N GLU A 217 -29.65 -10.95 3.12
CA GLU A 217 -29.48 -12.05 2.16
C GLU A 217 -28.01 -12.30 1.79
N ARG A 218 -27.12 -11.35 2.12
CA ARG A 218 -25.70 -11.40 1.78
C ARG A 218 -24.78 -11.44 2.99
N VAL A 219 -25.28 -11.21 4.20
CA VAL A 219 -24.48 -11.24 5.43
C VAL A 219 -25.17 -12.08 6.49
N HIS A 220 -24.61 -13.25 6.76
CA HIS A 220 -25.08 -14.15 7.82
C HIS A 220 -24.15 -14.13 9.03
N PHE A 221 -24.69 -14.52 10.18
CA PHE A 221 -23.99 -14.56 11.46
C PHE A 221 -24.23 -15.89 12.14
N MET A 222 -23.17 -16.51 12.65
CA MET A 222 -23.23 -17.78 13.36
C MET A 222 -22.43 -17.70 14.67
N VAL A 223 -22.97 -18.28 15.74
CA VAL A 223 -22.28 -18.47 17.02
C VAL A 223 -22.15 -19.97 17.26
N CYS A 224 -20.92 -20.49 17.29
CA CYS A 224 -20.63 -21.91 17.40
C CYS A 224 -21.28 -22.56 18.64
N GLN A 225 -21.15 -21.94 19.81
CA GLN A 225 -21.71 -22.47 21.06
C GLN A 225 -23.24 -22.53 21.12
N HIS A 226 -23.94 -22.00 20.11
CA HIS A 226 -25.40 -22.09 19.98
C HIS A 226 -25.84 -23.20 19.01
N GLN A 227 -24.91 -23.94 18.39
CA GLN A 227 -25.21 -24.99 17.42
C GLN A 227 -24.90 -26.36 18.02
N ASP A 228 -25.70 -27.37 17.66
CA ASP A 228 -25.41 -28.77 18.00
C ASP A 228 -24.32 -29.36 17.08
N ASP A 229 -24.32 -28.97 15.80
CA ASP A 229 -23.29 -29.29 14.81
C ASP A 229 -22.90 -28.00 14.07
N GLU A 230 -21.75 -27.44 14.44
CA GLU A 230 -21.28 -26.17 13.90
C GLU A 230 -20.92 -26.26 12.42
N VAL A 231 -20.54 -27.46 11.94
CA VAL A 231 -20.14 -27.65 10.55
C VAL A 231 -21.37 -27.68 9.64
N GLU A 232 -22.41 -28.43 10.00
CA GLU A 232 -23.66 -28.46 9.23
C GLU A 232 -24.34 -27.09 9.20
N ALA A 233 -24.47 -26.42 10.35
CA ALA A 233 -25.05 -25.08 10.42
C ALA A 233 -24.25 -24.07 9.59
N GLY A 234 -22.92 -24.17 9.60
CA GLY A 234 -22.05 -23.34 8.76
C GLY A 234 -22.26 -23.59 7.27
N LEU A 235 -22.46 -24.85 6.86
CA LEU A 235 -22.72 -25.21 5.45
C LEU A 235 -24.07 -24.68 4.98
N GLU A 236 -25.11 -24.78 5.80
CA GLU A 236 -26.44 -24.23 5.49
C GLU A 236 -26.33 -22.73 5.17
N HIS A 237 -25.67 -21.96 6.03
CA HIS A 237 -25.43 -20.54 5.79
C HIS A 237 -24.63 -20.27 4.50
N LEU A 238 -23.56 -21.03 4.24
CA LEU A 238 -22.76 -20.81 3.02
C LEU A 238 -23.53 -21.16 1.75
N HIS A 239 -24.38 -22.19 1.76
CA HIS A 239 -25.24 -22.54 0.63
C HIS A 239 -26.25 -21.44 0.33
N GLU A 240 -26.92 -20.89 1.36
CA GLU A 240 -27.85 -19.77 1.20
C GLU A 240 -27.17 -18.53 0.60
N LEU A 241 -26.04 -18.11 1.18
CA LEU A 241 -25.24 -16.97 0.71
C LEU A 241 -24.77 -17.17 -0.74
N TYR A 242 -24.31 -18.39 -1.07
CA TYR A 242 -23.88 -18.74 -2.42
C TYR A 242 -25.02 -18.65 -3.43
N GLN A 243 -26.22 -19.14 -3.11
CA GLN A 243 -27.38 -19.01 -4.01
C GLN A 243 -27.76 -17.54 -4.25
N ALA A 244 -27.65 -16.69 -3.22
CA ALA A 244 -27.95 -15.27 -3.35
C ALA A 244 -26.98 -14.54 -4.29
N MET A 245 -25.71 -14.97 -4.37
CA MET A 245 -24.65 -14.23 -5.08
C MET A 245 -24.16 -14.85 -6.40
N ARG A 246 -24.37 -16.15 -6.64
CA ARG A 246 -23.79 -16.89 -7.79
C ARG A 246 -24.21 -16.41 -9.18
N ASN A 247 -25.29 -15.63 -9.24
CA ASN A 247 -25.83 -15.11 -10.50
C ASN A 247 -25.49 -13.63 -10.72
N ASP A 248 -24.72 -13.01 -9.81
CA ASP A 248 -24.22 -11.66 -10.00
C ASP A 248 -23.35 -11.61 -11.27
N LYS A 249 -23.54 -10.57 -12.07
CA LYS A 249 -22.79 -10.37 -13.31
C LYS A 249 -22.05 -9.06 -13.26
N ARG A 250 -20.91 -9.03 -13.95
CA ARG A 250 -20.24 -7.77 -14.22
C ARG A 250 -21.09 -6.96 -15.19
N GLU A 251 -21.08 -5.66 -14.98
CA GLU A 251 -21.76 -4.64 -15.75
C GLU A 251 -20.75 -3.59 -16.23
N PRO A 252 -21.05 -2.86 -17.32
CA PRO A 252 -20.22 -1.77 -17.76
C PRO A 252 -20.00 -0.70 -16.67
N GLY A 253 -18.76 -0.24 -16.55
CA GLY A 253 -18.36 0.83 -15.67
C GLY A 253 -17.07 1.49 -16.13
N LYS A 254 -16.57 2.39 -15.28
CA LYS A 254 -15.38 3.19 -15.54
C LYS A 254 -14.29 2.93 -14.51
N LEU A 255 -13.04 3.05 -14.92
CA LEU A 255 -11.90 2.80 -14.04
C LEU A 255 -11.84 3.79 -12.87
N SER A 256 -12.28 5.03 -13.09
CA SER A 256 -12.44 6.05 -12.03
C SER A 256 -13.43 5.67 -10.92
N GLU A 257 -14.33 4.70 -11.13
CA GLU A 257 -15.23 4.23 -10.08
C GLU A 257 -14.49 3.40 -9.01
N LEU A 258 -13.26 2.99 -9.31
CA LEU A 258 -12.43 2.21 -8.39
C LEU A 258 -11.60 3.10 -7.46
N LYS A 259 -11.23 2.48 -6.34
CA LYS A 259 -10.44 3.03 -5.23
C LYS A 259 -9.15 2.23 -5.13
N PHE A 260 -7.99 2.88 -5.21
CA PHE A 260 -6.68 2.21 -5.26
C PHE A 260 -5.82 2.56 -4.04
N GLY A 261 -5.34 1.54 -3.33
CA GLY A 261 -4.34 1.74 -2.28
C GLY A 261 -2.93 1.77 -2.86
N LEU A 262 -2.05 2.62 -2.31
CA LEU A 262 -0.67 2.78 -2.74
C LEU A 262 0.28 2.37 -1.62
N GLU A 263 1.15 1.39 -1.91
CA GLU A 263 2.04 0.76 -0.92
C GLU A 263 3.45 0.54 -1.48
N CYS A 264 4.46 0.52 -0.60
CA CYS A 264 5.80 0.05 -0.89
C CYS A 264 6.16 -1.14 0.02
N GLY A 265 6.68 -2.22 -0.55
CA GLY A 265 7.30 -3.28 0.25
C GLY A 265 8.79 -3.04 0.42
N GLY A 266 9.58 -4.09 0.13
CA GLY A 266 11.05 -3.99 0.09
C GLY A 266 11.56 -3.01 -0.97
N SER A 267 11.63 -1.72 -0.62
CA SER A 267 12.11 -0.62 -1.46
C SER A 267 13.62 -0.69 -1.71
N ASP A 268 14.05 -0.15 -2.85
CA ASP A 268 15.45 0.00 -3.25
C ASP A 268 15.71 1.41 -3.80
N GLY A 269 16.95 1.69 -4.18
CA GLY A 269 17.36 2.98 -4.74
C GLY A 269 16.71 3.33 -6.08
N LEU A 270 16.00 2.37 -6.71
CA LEU A 270 15.27 2.55 -7.96
C LEU A 270 13.76 2.80 -7.73
N SER A 271 13.22 2.52 -6.53
CA SER A 271 11.81 2.75 -6.18
C SER A 271 11.36 4.17 -6.52
N GLY A 272 12.07 5.18 -6.04
CA GLY A 272 11.79 6.60 -6.30
C GLY A 272 12.14 7.11 -7.71
N ILE A 273 12.62 6.23 -8.60
CA ILE A 273 13.03 6.57 -9.98
C ILE A 273 12.10 5.89 -11.00
N THR A 274 11.52 4.75 -10.65
CA THR A 274 10.77 3.87 -11.57
C THR A 274 9.31 3.71 -11.16
N ALA A 275 9.02 2.73 -10.29
CA ALA A 275 7.67 2.34 -9.92
C ALA A 275 6.91 3.47 -9.21
N ASN A 276 7.53 4.18 -8.27
CA ASN A 276 6.82 5.18 -7.46
C ASN A 276 6.41 6.40 -8.29
N PRO A 277 7.29 7.01 -9.13
CA PRO A 277 6.86 8.07 -10.04
C PRO A 277 5.81 7.62 -11.07
N MET A 278 5.87 6.37 -11.55
CA MET A 278 4.83 5.83 -12.42
C MET A 278 3.49 5.72 -11.69
N LEU A 279 3.49 5.25 -10.44
CA LEU A 279 2.30 5.22 -9.59
C LEU A 279 1.76 6.62 -9.29
N GLY A 280 2.64 7.62 -9.13
CA GLY A 280 2.23 9.03 -9.03
C GLY A 280 1.46 9.48 -10.27
N ARG A 281 1.98 9.18 -11.47
CA ARG A 281 1.26 9.48 -12.73
C ARG A 281 -0.04 8.71 -12.89
N PHE A 282 -0.11 7.48 -12.37
CA PHE A 282 -1.35 6.71 -12.31
C PHE A 282 -2.36 7.33 -11.33
N SER A 283 -1.89 7.80 -10.18
CA SER A 283 -2.69 8.52 -9.19
C SER A 283 -3.33 9.76 -9.81
N ASP A 284 -2.52 10.63 -10.43
CA ASP A 284 -3.00 11.81 -11.16
C ASP A 284 -3.99 11.43 -12.26
N TYR A 285 -3.72 10.33 -13.00
CA TYR A 285 -4.59 9.84 -14.06
C TYR A 285 -5.98 9.42 -13.57
N VAL A 286 -6.05 8.65 -12.49
CA VAL A 286 -7.32 8.20 -11.92
C VAL A 286 -8.08 9.38 -11.33
N ILE A 287 -7.40 10.26 -10.59
CA ILE A 287 -8.01 11.43 -9.94
C ILE A 287 -8.53 12.43 -10.96
N GLY A 288 -7.77 12.72 -12.02
CA GLY A 288 -8.21 13.60 -13.12
C GLY A 288 -9.45 13.07 -13.86
N ASN A 289 -9.76 11.79 -13.75
CA ASN A 289 -11.00 11.18 -14.25
C ASN A 289 -12.09 11.01 -13.16
N GLY A 290 -11.90 11.58 -11.97
CA GLY A 290 -12.86 11.55 -10.86
C GLY A 290 -12.73 10.38 -9.88
N GLY A 291 -11.65 9.59 -9.97
CA GLY A 291 -11.43 8.43 -9.10
C GLY A 291 -10.66 8.72 -7.81
N THR A 292 -10.24 7.64 -7.14
CA THR A 292 -9.65 7.71 -5.79
C THR A 292 -8.36 6.92 -5.66
N THR A 293 -7.32 7.55 -5.13
CA THR A 293 -6.13 6.86 -4.62
C THR A 293 -5.91 7.16 -3.15
N VAL A 294 -5.23 6.24 -2.46
CA VAL A 294 -4.94 6.36 -1.04
C VAL A 294 -3.48 6.04 -0.77
N LEU A 295 -2.74 6.99 -0.24
CA LEU A 295 -1.38 6.78 0.25
C LEU A 295 -1.40 6.50 1.76
N THR A 296 -0.69 5.47 2.19
CA THR A 296 -0.49 5.16 3.62
C THR A 296 1.00 5.15 3.97
N GLU A 297 1.44 4.30 4.89
CA GLU A 297 2.84 4.16 5.29
C GLU A 297 3.34 5.41 6.01
N VAL A 298 2.63 5.87 7.05
CA VAL A 298 2.94 7.16 7.71
C VAL A 298 4.40 7.30 8.14
N PRO A 299 5.07 6.27 8.69
CA PRO A 299 6.49 6.37 9.01
C PRO A 299 7.40 6.61 7.80
N GLU A 300 6.96 6.25 6.59
CA GLU A 300 7.65 6.51 5.32
C GLU A 300 7.31 7.88 4.72
N MET A 301 6.53 8.71 5.43
CA MET A 301 6.33 10.12 5.08
C MET A 301 7.34 11.01 5.79
N PHE A 302 7.96 10.56 6.88
CA PHE A 302 8.85 11.38 7.73
C PHE A 302 10.07 11.89 6.97
N GLY A 303 10.28 13.20 6.98
CA GLY A 303 11.27 13.91 6.18
C GLY A 303 10.79 14.36 4.80
N ALA A 304 9.59 13.96 4.39
CA ALA A 304 8.97 14.37 3.12
C ALA A 304 7.51 14.85 3.28
N GLU A 305 6.97 14.88 4.50
CA GLU A 305 5.58 15.20 4.80
C GLU A 305 5.17 16.60 4.33
N ARG A 306 6.13 17.54 4.28
CA ARG A 306 5.89 18.90 3.80
C ARG A 306 5.39 18.95 2.35
N ILE A 307 5.78 17.98 1.52
CA ILE A 307 5.29 17.85 0.13
C ILE A 307 3.80 17.50 0.13
N LEU A 308 3.39 16.55 0.97
CA LEU A 308 1.96 16.17 1.07
C LEU A 308 1.14 17.30 1.71
N MET A 309 1.72 18.00 2.69
CA MET A 309 1.10 19.16 3.33
C MET A 309 0.90 20.33 2.37
N SER A 310 1.85 20.61 1.47
CA SER A 310 1.69 21.66 0.46
C SER A 310 0.64 21.31 -0.60
N HIS A 311 0.30 20.02 -0.75
CA HIS A 311 -0.78 19.56 -1.63
C HIS A 311 -2.15 19.53 -0.94
N CYS A 312 -2.26 19.80 0.37
CA CYS A 312 -3.55 19.79 1.06
C CYS A 312 -4.49 20.86 0.50
N ARG A 313 -5.71 20.45 0.10
CA ARG A 313 -6.72 21.33 -0.52
C ARG A 313 -7.05 22.56 0.34
N ASP A 314 -7.06 22.39 1.66
CA ASP A 314 -7.47 23.41 2.62
C ASP A 314 -6.75 23.22 3.97
N GLU A 315 -6.84 24.24 4.83
CA GLU A 315 -6.25 24.22 6.18
C GLU A 315 -6.77 23.05 7.03
N SER A 316 -8.05 22.67 6.88
CA SER A 316 -8.60 21.55 7.66
C SER A 316 -7.93 20.23 7.29
N THR A 317 -7.69 19.98 6.01
CA THR A 317 -7.00 18.80 5.51
C THR A 317 -5.52 18.82 5.89
N PHE A 318 -4.91 20.00 5.86
CA PHE A 318 -3.55 20.21 6.36
C PHE A 318 -3.43 19.85 7.84
N GLU A 319 -4.32 20.35 8.71
CA GLU A 319 -4.30 20.04 10.15
C GLU A 319 -4.51 18.56 10.45
N LYS A 320 -5.38 17.88 9.68
CA LYS A 320 -5.50 16.42 9.78
C LYS A 320 -4.21 15.71 9.38
N THR A 321 -3.51 16.20 8.35
CA THR A 321 -2.22 15.65 7.90
C THR A 321 -1.14 15.83 8.97
N VAL A 322 -1.06 17.03 9.57
CA VAL A 322 -0.16 17.32 10.69
C VAL A 322 -0.46 16.40 11.87
N THR A 323 -1.74 16.25 12.23
CA THR A 323 -2.17 15.35 13.31
C THR A 323 -1.75 13.91 13.02
N MET A 324 -2.01 13.39 11.82
CA MET A 324 -1.63 12.03 11.43
C MET A 324 -0.12 11.78 11.57
N VAL A 325 0.71 12.70 11.06
CA VAL A 325 2.18 12.58 11.14
C VAL A 325 2.65 12.64 12.59
N ASN A 326 2.15 13.62 13.35
CA ASN A 326 2.57 13.81 14.74
C ASN A 326 2.09 12.69 15.66
N ASP A 327 0.88 12.17 15.49
CA ASP A 327 0.36 11.02 16.23
C ASP A 327 1.26 9.78 16.02
N PHE A 328 1.72 9.55 14.78
CA PHE A 328 2.66 8.47 14.51
C PHE A 328 4.05 8.73 15.09
N LYS A 329 4.58 9.97 15.03
CA LYS A 329 5.83 10.32 15.72
C LYS A 329 5.72 10.05 17.23
N GLN A 330 4.60 10.44 17.84
CA GLN A 330 4.30 10.19 19.26
C GLN A 330 4.13 8.70 19.58
N TYR A 331 3.56 7.91 18.67
CA TYR A 331 3.49 6.47 18.81
C TYR A 331 4.88 5.84 18.96
N PHE A 332 5.87 6.24 18.15
CA PHE A 332 7.26 5.77 18.31
C PHE A 332 7.86 6.19 19.67
N ILE A 333 7.68 7.46 20.05
CA ILE A 333 8.20 8.01 21.32
C ILE A 333 7.60 7.25 22.52
N ALA A 334 6.29 7.02 22.54
CA ALA A 334 5.59 6.32 23.61
C ALA A 334 6.07 4.87 23.79
N HIS A 335 6.62 4.25 22.74
CA HIS A 335 7.19 2.90 22.77
C HIS A 335 8.72 2.91 22.95
N ASN A 336 9.31 4.05 23.30
CA ASN A 336 10.76 4.25 23.45
C ASN A 336 11.54 3.86 22.18
N GLN A 337 10.97 4.10 21.01
CA GLN A 337 11.60 3.86 19.72
C GLN A 337 11.95 5.19 19.04
N PRO A 338 13.07 5.26 18.31
CA PRO A 338 13.43 6.45 17.54
C PRO A 338 12.57 6.59 16.26
N ILE A 339 12.26 7.82 15.87
CA ILE A 339 11.41 8.14 14.71
C ILE A 339 12.13 7.87 13.37
N TYR A 340 13.47 7.90 13.38
CA TYR A 340 14.32 7.86 12.18
C TYR A 340 14.95 6.49 11.88
N GLU A 341 14.67 5.44 12.66
CA GLU A 341 15.20 4.08 12.41
C GLU A 341 14.44 3.33 11.30
N ASN A 342 14.38 3.95 10.12
CA ASN A 342 13.85 3.34 8.90
C ASN A 342 14.58 3.98 7.71
N PRO A 343 15.70 3.42 7.24
CA PRO A 343 15.56 2.26 6.34
C PRO A 343 16.03 0.94 6.96
N SER A 344 15.33 -0.16 6.62
CA SER A 344 15.70 -1.53 7.03
C SER A 344 17.06 -1.96 6.44
N PRO A 345 17.71 -3.02 6.96
CA PRO A 345 18.94 -3.56 6.36
C PRO A 345 18.80 -3.88 4.87
N GLY A 346 17.64 -4.39 4.44
CA GLY A 346 17.35 -4.67 3.04
C GLY A 346 17.25 -3.41 2.17
N ASN A 347 16.69 -2.33 2.70
CA ASN A 347 16.61 -1.04 2.00
C ASN A 347 18.00 -0.40 1.86
N LYS A 348 18.82 -0.45 2.93
CA LYS A 348 20.21 0.04 2.91
C LYS A 348 21.05 -0.70 1.88
N ALA A 349 20.95 -2.04 1.87
CA ALA A 349 21.58 -2.87 0.85
C ALA A 349 21.04 -2.64 -0.56
N GLY A 350 19.86 -2.02 -0.70
CA GLY A 350 19.27 -1.62 -1.99
C GLY A 350 19.65 -0.20 -2.42
N GLY A 351 20.44 0.55 -1.63
CA GLY A 351 20.92 1.88 -1.99
C GLY A 351 20.27 3.06 -1.26
N ILE A 352 19.32 2.82 -0.36
CA ILE A 352 18.65 3.86 0.43
C ILE A 352 19.47 4.19 1.68
N THR A 353 19.93 5.44 1.81
CA THR A 353 20.86 5.85 2.87
C THR A 353 20.13 6.30 4.13
N THR A 354 19.11 7.14 3.99
CA THR A 354 18.40 7.81 5.10
C THR A 354 16.89 7.64 4.97
N LEU A 355 16.16 7.96 6.04
CA LEU A 355 14.70 7.95 6.02
C LEU A 355 14.18 9.03 5.07
N GLU A 356 14.76 10.23 5.09
CA GLU A 356 14.37 11.32 4.20
C GLU A 356 14.47 10.93 2.73
N GLU A 357 15.55 10.24 2.33
CA GLU A 357 15.66 9.71 0.97
C GLU A 357 14.56 8.70 0.64
N LYS A 358 14.26 7.80 1.59
CA LYS A 358 13.19 6.81 1.44
C LYS A 358 11.84 7.51 1.27
N SER A 359 11.56 8.47 2.14
CA SER A 359 10.31 9.21 2.19
C SER A 359 10.08 10.05 0.95
N LEU A 360 11.12 10.73 0.44
CA LEU A 360 11.06 11.46 -0.83
C LEU A 360 10.77 10.54 -2.02
N GLY A 361 11.22 9.28 -1.97
CA GLY A 361 10.84 8.27 -2.96
C GLY A 361 9.43 7.74 -2.75
N CYS A 362 8.99 7.56 -1.51
CA CYS A 362 7.67 7.07 -1.13
C CYS A 362 6.55 8.04 -1.55
N THR A 363 6.71 9.34 -1.28
CA THR A 363 5.71 10.37 -1.57
C THR A 363 5.46 10.56 -3.07
N GLN A 364 6.39 10.15 -3.94
CA GLN A 364 6.18 10.16 -5.40
C GLN A 364 4.94 9.34 -5.82
N LYS A 365 4.53 8.34 -5.04
CA LYS A 365 3.33 7.52 -5.33
C LYS A 365 2.05 8.37 -5.32
N ALA A 366 2.01 9.45 -4.53
CA ALA A 366 0.85 10.33 -4.44
C ALA A 366 0.58 11.10 -5.75
N GLY A 367 1.62 11.35 -6.54
CA GLY A 367 1.53 12.23 -7.71
C GLY A 367 1.53 13.71 -7.31
N ALA A 368 0.90 14.53 -8.15
CA ALA A 368 0.78 15.98 -7.98
C ALA A 368 -0.64 16.42 -7.57
N SER A 369 -1.63 15.53 -7.60
CA SER A 369 -3.00 15.83 -7.18
C SER A 369 -3.08 16.33 -5.73
N GLN A 370 -4.09 17.17 -5.47
CA GLN A 370 -4.37 17.69 -4.13
C GLN A 370 -4.77 16.58 -3.16
N VAL A 371 -4.27 16.63 -1.93
CA VAL A 371 -4.78 15.83 -0.82
C VAL A 371 -6.14 16.38 -0.40
N VAL A 372 -7.19 15.55 -0.47
CA VAL A 372 -8.58 15.97 -0.25
C VAL A 372 -9.17 15.53 1.09
N ASP A 373 -8.57 14.51 1.73
CA ASP A 373 -8.95 14.03 3.06
C ASP A 373 -7.83 13.18 3.69
N VAL A 374 -7.93 12.97 5.00
CA VAL A 374 -7.02 12.15 5.80
C VAL A 374 -7.84 11.26 6.73
N LEU A 375 -7.65 9.95 6.60
CA LEU A 375 -8.37 8.91 7.32
C LEU A 375 -7.56 8.39 8.50
N ARG A 376 -8.24 8.13 9.62
CA ARG A 376 -7.69 7.35 10.74
C ARG A 376 -7.75 5.86 10.44
N TYR A 377 -6.95 5.07 11.16
CA TYR A 377 -7.00 3.62 11.06
C TYR A 377 -8.45 3.12 11.32
N GLY A 378 -8.95 2.28 10.41
CA GLY A 378 -10.31 1.73 10.48
C GLY A 378 -11.41 2.60 9.87
N GLU A 379 -11.13 3.84 9.47
CA GLU A 379 -12.09 4.65 8.71
C GLU A 379 -12.17 4.18 7.24
N ARG A 380 -13.31 4.46 6.58
CA ARG A 380 -13.55 4.14 5.18
C ARG A 380 -13.59 5.39 4.31
N LEU A 381 -13.19 5.26 3.06
CA LEU A 381 -13.16 6.32 2.06
C LEU A 381 -14.54 6.91 1.79
N LYS A 382 -14.62 8.23 1.77
CA LYS A 382 -15.85 9.00 1.45
C LYS A 382 -15.64 10.04 0.35
N THR A 383 -14.41 10.53 0.19
CA THR A 383 -14.08 11.64 -0.70
C THR A 383 -13.28 11.13 -1.90
N HIS A 384 -13.71 11.47 -3.12
CA HIS A 384 -12.95 11.19 -4.34
C HIS A 384 -11.75 12.13 -4.47
N GLY A 385 -10.62 11.63 -5.00
CA GLY A 385 -9.32 12.31 -5.01
C GLY A 385 -8.21 11.55 -4.26
N LEU A 386 -7.08 12.21 -4.03
CA LEU A 386 -5.97 11.66 -3.24
C LEU A 386 -6.29 11.77 -1.75
N ASN A 387 -6.36 10.64 -1.07
CA ASN A 387 -6.58 10.56 0.37
C ASN A 387 -5.30 10.04 1.06
N LEU A 388 -5.09 10.44 2.31
CA LEU A 388 -4.06 9.83 3.16
C LEU A 388 -4.70 8.89 4.18
N LEU A 389 -4.05 7.79 4.54
CA LEU A 389 -4.53 6.84 5.54
C LEU A 389 -3.48 6.62 6.64
N SER A 390 -3.88 6.85 7.87
CA SER A 390 -3.09 6.61 9.08
C SER A 390 -2.94 5.11 9.35
N ALA A 391 -1.81 4.53 8.94
CA ALA A 391 -1.39 3.16 9.24
C ALA A 391 0.15 3.03 9.20
N PRO A 392 0.76 2.04 9.88
CA PRO A 392 2.20 1.83 9.86
C PRO A 392 2.66 1.35 8.47
N GLY A 393 3.93 1.58 8.12
CA GLY A 393 4.53 1.07 6.86
C GLY A 393 4.91 -0.42 6.90
N ASN A 394 4.22 -1.24 7.70
CA ASN A 394 4.40 -2.69 7.65
C ASN A 394 3.53 -3.24 6.53
N ASP A 395 4.12 -3.92 5.54
CA ASP A 395 3.46 -4.41 4.32
C ASP A 395 2.07 -5.02 4.59
N ALA A 396 1.98 -5.88 5.60
CA ALA A 396 0.76 -6.64 5.88
C ALA A 396 -0.33 -5.78 6.52
N VAL A 397 0.05 -4.97 7.51
CA VAL A 397 -0.89 -4.08 8.21
C VAL A 397 -1.36 -2.96 7.30
N ALA A 398 -0.45 -2.35 6.53
CA ALA A 398 -0.74 -1.27 5.60
C ALA A 398 -1.68 -1.71 4.48
N THR A 399 -1.38 -2.84 3.83
CA THR A 399 -2.25 -3.42 2.79
C THR A 399 -3.64 -3.76 3.34
N SER A 400 -3.71 -4.31 4.56
CA SER A 400 -4.99 -4.61 5.22
C SER A 400 -5.76 -3.33 5.58
N ALA A 401 -5.07 -2.27 6.00
CA ALA A 401 -5.68 -0.97 6.28
C ALA A 401 -6.26 -0.32 5.01
N LEU A 402 -5.51 -0.32 3.90
CA LEU A 402 -5.96 0.19 2.61
C LEU A 402 -7.20 -0.56 2.11
N ALA A 403 -7.16 -1.90 2.17
CA ALA A 403 -8.28 -2.74 1.80
C ALA A 403 -9.49 -2.50 2.73
N GLY A 404 -9.29 -2.42 4.04
CA GLY A 404 -10.32 -2.07 5.02
C GLY A 404 -10.93 -0.68 4.80
N ALA A 405 -10.16 0.29 4.32
CA ALA A 405 -10.66 1.60 3.94
C ALA A 405 -11.59 1.56 2.70
N GLY A 406 -11.64 0.42 1.99
CA GLY A 406 -12.48 0.20 0.82
C GLY A 406 -11.74 0.24 -0.52
N CYS A 407 -10.40 0.11 -0.52
CA CYS A 407 -9.64 0.00 -1.76
C CYS A 407 -9.92 -1.35 -2.45
N HIS A 408 -10.30 -1.31 -3.72
CA HIS A 408 -10.64 -2.50 -4.50
C HIS A 408 -9.41 -3.36 -4.78
N MET A 409 -8.23 -2.72 -4.85
CA MET A 409 -6.93 -3.34 -5.00
C MET A 409 -5.83 -2.44 -4.39
N VAL A 410 -4.70 -3.06 -4.07
CA VAL A 410 -3.49 -2.35 -3.58
C VAL A 410 -2.39 -2.47 -4.62
N LEU A 411 -1.84 -1.32 -5.02
CA LEU A 411 -0.72 -1.19 -5.95
C LEU A 411 0.57 -1.17 -5.15
N PHE A 412 1.32 -2.26 -5.23
CA PHE A 412 2.39 -2.58 -4.32
C PHE A 412 3.73 -2.59 -5.05
N SER A 413 4.51 -1.53 -4.86
CA SER A 413 5.85 -1.41 -5.46
C SER A 413 6.89 -2.21 -4.67
N THR A 414 7.86 -2.84 -5.34
CA THR A 414 8.94 -3.58 -4.66
C THR A 414 10.20 -3.68 -5.50
N GLY A 415 11.37 -3.45 -4.88
CA GLY A 415 12.68 -3.63 -5.50
C GLY A 415 13.38 -4.93 -5.12
N ARG A 416 12.90 -5.59 -4.06
CA ARG A 416 13.48 -6.85 -3.54
C ARG A 416 12.60 -8.07 -3.77
N GLY A 417 11.31 -7.86 -4.04
CA GLY A 417 10.31 -8.90 -4.21
C GLY A 417 9.81 -9.44 -2.87
N THR A 418 8.50 -9.64 -2.78
CA THR A 418 7.84 -10.28 -1.65
C THR A 418 6.74 -11.21 -2.18
N PRO A 419 6.56 -12.42 -1.62
CA PRO A 419 5.42 -13.26 -1.96
C PRO A 419 4.10 -12.74 -1.35
N TYR A 420 4.16 -11.80 -0.40
CA TYR A 420 3.01 -11.29 0.33
C TYR A 420 1.84 -10.85 -0.57
N GLY A 421 0.60 -11.03 -0.11
CA GLY A 421 -0.59 -10.42 -0.68
C GLY A 421 -1.69 -10.30 0.38
N GLY A 422 -2.48 -9.23 0.29
CA GLY A 422 -3.62 -9.00 1.18
C GLY A 422 -4.89 -9.70 0.70
N PHE A 423 -6.00 -9.48 1.43
CA PHE A 423 -7.31 -10.05 1.11
C PHE A 423 -8.01 -9.45 -0.13
N VAL A 424 -7.43 -8.40 -0.72
CA VAL A 424 -7.84 -7.84 -2.03
C VAL A 424 -6.71 -8.07 -3.06
N PRO A 425 -7.00 -7.97 -4.37
CA PRO A 425 -5.96 -8.01 -5.39
C PRO A 425 -4.80 -7.07 -5.04
N THR A 426 -3.60 -7.62 -4.88
CA THR A 426 -2.41 -6.87 -4.50
C THR A 426 -1.43 -6.92 -5.66
N VAL A 427 -1.45 -5.90 -6.51
CA VAL A 427 -0.71 -5.83 -7.79
C VAL A 427 0.76 -5.54 -7.52
N LYS A 428 1.65 -6.48 -7.83
CA LYS A 428 3.08 -6.32 -7.54
C LYS A 428 3.84 -5.70 -8.70
N ILE A 429 4.48 -4.57 -8.43
CA ILE A 429 5.18 -3.76 -9.42
C ILE A 429 6.67 -3.76 -9.10
N ALA A 430 7.48 -4.38 -9.96
CA ALA A 430 8.92 -4.41 -9.79
C ALA A 430 9.55 -3.06 -10.17
N THR A 431 10.50 -2.59 -9.37
CA THR A 431 11.28 -1.36 -9.63
C THR A 431 12.42 -1.60 -10.63
N ASN A 432 12.77 -2.86 -10.88
CA ASN A 432 13.84 -3.25 -11.78
C ASN A 432 13.47 -4.49 -12.60
N SER A 433 13.90 -4.52 -13.87
CA SER A 433 13.53 -5.57 -14.82
C SER A 433 14.14 -6.92 -14.47
N GLU A 434 15.26 -6.97 -13.74
CA GLU A 434 15.85 -8.23 -13.28
C GLU A 434 14.97 -8.92 -12.24
N LEU A 435 14.38 -8.17 -11.30
CA LEU A 435 13.43 -8.72 -10.36
C LEU A 435 12.20 -9.25 -11.09
N ALA A 436 11.63 -8.47 -12.02
CA ALA A 436 10.48 -8.89 -12.82
C ALA A 436 10.77 -10.21 -13.58
N ALA A 437 11.93 -10.30 -14.23
CA ALA A 437 12.35 -11.49 -14.96
C ALA A 437 12.62 -12.69 -14.05
N LYS A 438 13.20 -12.48 -12.86
CA LYS A 438 13.56 -13.53 -11.90
C LYS A 438 12.34 -14.06 -11.12
N LYS A 439 11.36 -13.19 -10.84
CA LYS A 439 10.22 -13.46 -9.95
C LYS A 439 8.88 -13.25 -10.66
N LYS A 440 8.75 -13.75 -11.89
CA LYS A 440 7.51 -13.68 -12.71
C LYS A 440 6.25 -14.24 -12.04
N HIS A 441 6.41 -15.11 -11.04
CA HIS A 441 5.31 -15.68 -10.25
C HIS A 441 4.90 -14.80 -9.07
N TRP A 442 5.65 -13.74 -8.76
CA TRP A 442 5.30 -12.74 -7.75
C TRP A 442 4.97 -11.39 -8.38
N ILE A 443 5.58 -11.04 -9.51
CA ILE A 443 5.51 -9.72 -10.13
C ILE A 443 4.45 -9.68 -11.24
N ASP A 444 3.52 -8.73 -11.13
CA ASP A 444 2.47 -8.47 -12.11
C ASP A 444 2.91 -7.46 -13.19
N TYR A 445 3.79 -6.52 -12.85
CA TYR A 445 4.26 -5.48 -13.78
C TYR A 445 5.73 -5.08 -13.58
N ASP A 446 6.41 -4.73 -14.68
CA ASP A 446 7.81 -4.29 -14.68
C ASP A 446 7.92 -2.78 -14.96
N ALA A 447 8.14 -1.98 -13.92
CA ALA A 447 8.43 -0.55 -14.06
C ALA A 447 9.92 -0.25 -14.33
N GLY A 448 10.80 -1.25 -14.21
CA GLY A 448 12.23 -1.14 -14.50
C GLY A 448 12.52 -0.80 -15.96
N GLN A 449 11.57 -1.03 -16.87
CA GLN A 449 11.67 -0.64 -18.27
C GLN A 449 12.00 0.85 -18.49
N LEU A 450 11.68 1.73 -17.53
CA LEU A 450 12.03 3.16 -17.58
C LEU A 450 13.54 3.40 -17.70
N ILE A 451 14.35 2.68 -16.91
CA ILE A 451 15.81 2.85 -16.94
C ILE A 451 16.45 2.19 -18.18
N HIS A 452 15.67 1.36 -18.90
CA HIS A 452 16.02 0.76 -20.19
C HIS A 452 15.50 1.55 -21.39
N GLY A 453 15.03 2.79 -21.20
CA GLY A 453 14.72 3.74 -22.27
C GLY A 453 13.25 3.83 -22.66
N LYS A 454 12.35 3.11 -21.97
CA LYS A 454 10.90 3.33 -22.15
C LYS A 454 10.52 4.69 -21.58
N ALA A 455 9.69 5.44 -22.31
CA ALA A 455 9.20 6.73 -21.84
C ALA A 455 8.07 6.57 -20.80
N MET A 456 8.00 7.48 -19.82
CA MET A 456 6.98 7.44 -18.76
C MET A 456 5.54 7.39 -19.30
N PRO A 457 5.12 8.20 -20.30
CA PRO A 457 3.75 8.12 -20.81
C PRO A 457 3.41 6.75 -21.44
N GLN A 458 4.39 6.10 -22.08
CA GLN A 458 4.19 4.77 -22.66
C GLN A 458 4.07 3.72 -21.57
N LEU A 459 4.95 3.76 -20.55
CA LEU A 459 4.87 2.84 -19.41
C LEU A 459 3.56 3.00 -18.65
N LEU A 460 3.09 4.23 -18.44
CA LEU A 460 1.82 4.52 -17.78
C LEU A 460 0.64 3.91 -18.55
N ASN A 461 0.58 4.12 -19.87
CA ASN A 461 -0.53 3.60 -20.67
C ASN A 461 -0.61 2.07 -20.60
N GLU A 462 0.53 1.38 -20.73
CA GLU A 462 0.59 -0.08 -20.59
C GLU A 462 0.25 -0.55 -19.18
N PHE A 463 0.63 0.20 -18.14
CA PHE A 463 0.26 -0.11 -16.77
C PHE A 463 -1.26 0.01 -16.57
N VAL A 464 -1.87 1.07 -17.11
CA VAL A 464 -3.34 1.26 -17.09
C VAL A 464 -4.03 0.08 -17.79
N ASP A 465 -3.51 -0.40 -18.92
CA ASP A 465 -4.04 -1.60 -19.61
C ASP A 465 -4.02 -2.84 -18.70
N VAL A 466 -2.94 -3.04 -17.94
CA VAL A 466 -2.84 -4.14 -16.97
C VAL A 466 -3.85 -3.99 -15.83
N ILE A 467 -4.06 -2.78 -15.32
CA ILE A 467 -5.06 -2.53 -14.27
C ILE A 467 -6.48 -2.76 -14.79
N VAL A 468 -6.79 -2.35 -16.02
CA VAL A 468 -8.07 -2.62 -16.69
C VAL A 468 -8.31 -4.13 -16.80
N ASP A 469 -7.32 -4.91 -17.23
CA ASP A 469 -7.44 -6.37 -17.27
C ASP A 469 -7.76 -6.95 -15.88
N ILE A 470 -7.08 -6.48 -14.83
CA ILE A 470 -7.26 -6.96 -13.45
C ILE A 470 -8.65 -6.60 -12.93
N ALA A 471 -9.11 -5.36 -13.17
CA ALA A 471 -10.46 -4.93 -12.84
C ALA A 471 -11.51 -5.80 -13.54
N ASN A 472 -11.26 -6.19 -14.79
CA ASN A 472 -12.12 -7.07 -15.61
C ASN A 472 -12.06 -8.56 -15.23
N GLY A 473 -11.26 -8.93 -14.22
CA GLY A 473 -11.25 -10.30 -13.67
C GLY A 473 -9.95 -11.08 -13.88
N LYS A 474 -8.92 -10.51 -14.52
CA LYS A 474 -7.60 -11.14 -14.54
C LYS A 474 -7.05 -11.21 -13.11
N LYS A 475 -6.73 -12.42 -12.67
CA LYS A 475 -6.11 -12.66 -11.36
C LYS A 475 -4.69 -12.10 -11.31
N THR A 476 -4.36 -11.37 -10.24
CA THR A 476 -2.99 -11.00 -9.89
C THR A 476 -2.18 -12.22 -9.46
N CYS A 477 -0.86 -12.07 -9.35
CA CYS A 477 0.02 -13.13 -8.88
C CYS A 477 -0.32 -13.58 -7.46
N ASN A 478 -0.69 -12.69 -6.53
CA ASN A 478 -1.05 -13.10 -5.18
C ASN A 478 -2.35 -13.94 -5.16
N GLU A 479 -3.33 -13.61 -6.00
CA GLU A 479 -4.56 -14.39 -6.14
C GLU A 479 -4.30 -15.78 -6.74
N LYS A 480 -3.39 -15.89 -7.72
CA LYS A 480 -3.01 -17.18 -8.33
C LYS A 480 -2.27 -18.10 -7.36
N ASN A 481 -1.47 -17.51 -6.47
CA ASN A 481 -0.69 -18.26 -5.49
C ASN A 481 -1.44 -18.49 -4.17
N ASP A 482 -2.67 -17.98 -4.04
CA ASP A 482 -3.49 -18.02 -2.83
C ASP A 482 -2.83 -17.37 -1.60
N PHE A 483 -2.15 -16.23 -1.82
CA PHE A 483 -1.59 -15.41 -0.77
C PHE A 483 -2.54 -14.25 -0.44
N ARG A 484 -3.32 -14.44 0.63
CA ARG A 484 -4.45 -13.59 1.03
C ARG A 484 -4.45 -13.35 2.55
N GLU A 485 -3.48 -12.60 3.00
CA GLU A 485 -3.25 -12.37 4.42
C GLU A 485 -4.12 -11.22 4.97
N LEU A 486 -4.56 -11.37 6.21
CA LEU A 486 -5.14 -10.32 7.04
C LEU A 486 -4.20 -10.02 8.19
N ALA A 487 -3.76 -8.76 8.30
CA ALA A 487 -3.02 -8.29 9.47
C ALA A 487 -3.69 -7.06 10.06
N ILE A 488 -3.97 -7.12 11.36
CA ILE A 488 -4.66 -6.07 12.10
C ILE A 488 -3.63 -5.32 12.92
N PHE A 489 -3.65 -3.98 12.85
CA PHE A 489 -2.77 -3.17 13.65
C PHE A 489 -3.07 -3.35 15.15
N LYS A 490 -2.01 -3.66 15.90
CA LYS A 490 -2.06 -3.91 17.33
C LYS A 490 -0.94 -3.14 18.01
N SER A 491 -1.26 -2.38 19.05
CA SER A 491 -0.30 -1.59 19.83
C SER A 491 -0.29 -1.97 21.32
N GLY A 492 -1.39 -2.48 21.86
CA GLY A 492 -1.56 -2.72 23.29
C GLY A 492 -1.02 -4.06 23.80
N VAL A 493 -1.30 -4.34 25.07
CA VAL A 493 -1.01 -5.64 25.73
C VAL A 493 -2.12 -6.65 25.38
N THR A 494 -1.77 -7.93 25.28
CA THR A 494 -2.74 -9.04 25.27
C THR A 494 -2.64 -9.76 26.62
N LEU A 495 -3.79 -9.99 27.26
CA LEU A 495 -3.89 -10.65 28.57
C LEU A 495 -3.60 -12.14 28.51
#